data_AF-A0A2D2PZ97-F1
#
_entry.id   AF-A0A2D2PZ97-F1
#
_cell.length_a   1.000
_cell.length_b   1.000
_cell.length_c   1.000
_cell.angle_alpha   90.00
_cell.angle_beta   90.00
_cell.angle_gamma   90.00
#
_symmetry.space_group_name_H-M   'P 1'
#
loop_
_entity.id
_entity.type
_entity.pdbx_description
1 polymer ?
#
loop_
_entity_poly.entity_id
_entity_poly.type
_entity_poly.pdbx_seq_one_letter_code
_entity_poly.pdbx_strand_id
1 'polypeptide(L)'
;MSVPISPIQLPPCGDCAADAEWLEQALLSWLNTEYVPEAVNTAIAQRAAQVYRRQRLEGEHDLGGILLALVTELQQFDFSQSFYSEFAVANAVSDLLLRRLGIEPCCGAG
;
A
#
# COMPACT_ATOMS: atom_id res chain seq x y z
N MET A 1 17.88 4.56 -27.09
CA MET A 1 17.50 3.37 -26.30
C MET A 1 17.24 3.85 -24.88
N SER A 2 16.03 3.68 -24.36
CA SER A 2 15.69 4.08 -22.98
C SER A 2 16.29 3.07 -22.00
N VAL A 3 17.00 3.56 -20.99
CA VAL A 3 17.47 2.71 -19.88
C VAL A 3 16.24 2.32 -19.05
N PRO A 4 15.99 1.02 -18.79
CA PRO A 4 14.89 0.60 -17.94
C PRO A 4 15.08 1.14 -16.52
N ILE A 5 14.00 1.64 -15.91
CA ILE A 5 14.02 2.11 -14.53
C ILE A 5 14.22 0.89 -13.62
N SER A 6 15.21 0.97 -12.72
CA SER A 6 15.46 -0.09 -11.75
C SER A 6 14.27 -0.23 -10.81
N PRO A 7 13.85 -1.47 -10.47
CA PRO A 7 12.78 -1.70 -9.51
C PRO A 7 13.15 -1.17 -8.13
N ILE A 8 12.16 -0.67 -7.40
CA ILE A 8 12.33 -0.25 -6.00
C ILE A 8 12.22 -1.48 -5.11
N GLN A 9 13.29 -1.77 -4.38
CA GLN A 9 13.36 -2.91 -3.48
C GLN A 9 13.14 -2.44 -2.03
N LEU A 10 12.18 -3.07 -1.36
CA LEU A 10 12.01 -2.91 0.08
C LEU A 10 13.13 -3.68 0.80
N PRO A 11 13.68 -3.13 1.90
CA PRO A 11 14.64 -3.87 2.73
C PRO A 11 13.96 -5.12 3.29
N PRO A 12 14.69 -6.23 3.56
CA PRO A 12 14.13 -7.43 4.17
C PRO A 12 13.27 -7.08 5.39
N CYS A 13 12.11 -7.74 5.55
CA CYS A 13 11.29 -7.47 6.72
C CYS A 13 12.04 -8.02 7.94
N GLY A 14 12.22 -7.19 8.97
CA GLY A 14 12.68 -7.68 10.28
C GLY A 14 11.53 -8.40 10.98
N ASP A 15 10.46 -7.65 11.23
CA ASP A 15 9.18 -8.17 11.72
C ASP A 15 8.05 -7.78 10.76
N CYS A 16 7.71 -8.71 9.87
CA CYS A 16 6.64 -8.53 8.88
C CYS A 16 5.27 -8.27 9.54
N ALA A 17 5.03 -8.74 10.77
CA ALA A 17 3.76 -8.52 11.45
C ALA A 17 3.67 -7.08 11.94
N ALA A 18 4.72 -6.59 12.61
CA ALA A 18 4.80 -5.19 13.02
C ALA A 18 4.75 -4.23 11.81
N ASP A 19 5.40 -4.60 10.70
CA ASP A 19 5.37 -3.79 9.48
C ASP A 19 3.98 -3.69 8.87
N ALA A 20 3.21 -4.78 8.89
CA ALA A 20 1.85 -4.83 8.40
C ALA A 20 0.89 -4.07 9.31
N GLU A 21 1.04 -4.19 10.64
CA GLU A 21 0.24 -3.43 11.60
C GLU A 21 0.45 -1.92 11.44
N TRP A 22 1.70 -1.49 11.25
CA TRP A 22 1.99 -0.11 10.90
C TRP A 22 1.29 0.32 9.60
N LEU A 23 1.34 -0.53 8.57
CA LEU A 23 0.74 -0.20 7.27
C LEU A 23 -0.77 -0.07 7.37
N GLU A 24 -1.43 -0.94 8.14
CA GLU A 24 -2.86 -0.85 8.43
C GLU A 24 -3.22 0.50 9.06
N GLN A 25 -2.51 0.89 10.12
CA GLN A 25 -2.76 2.14 10.84
C GLN A 25 -2.49 3.37 9.96
N ALA A 26 -1.38 3.36 9.21
CA ALA A 26 -1.01 4.46 8.33
C ALA A 26 -2.00 4.64 7.18
N LEU A 27 -2.43 3.53 6.56
CA LEU A 27 -3.41 3.55 5.48
C LEU A 27 -4.80 3.96 5.99
N LEU A 28 -5.23 3.45 7.15
CA LEU A 28 -6.50 3.88 7.76
C LEU A 28 -6.50 5.39 8.04
N SER A 29 -5.40 5.92 8.58
CA SER A 29 -5.23 7.36 8.77
C SER A 29 -5.33 8.11 7.44
N TRP A 30 -4.66 7.63 6.39
CA TRP A 30 -4.71 8.25 5.06
C TRP A 30 -6.13 8.29 4.50
N LEU A 31 -6.85 7.15 4.53
CA LEU A 31 -8.23 7.04 4.05
C LEU A 31 -9.18 8.02 4.76
N ASN A 32 -8.96 8.25 6.05
CA ASN A 32 -9.79 9.09 6.90
C ASN A 32 -9.36 10.58 6.92
N THR A 33 -8.32 10.96 6.19
CA THR A 33 -7.80 12.35 6.20
C THR A 33 -8.50 13.24 5.18
N GLU A 34 -8.69 12.76 3.95
CA GLU A 34 -9.20 13.58 2.83
C GLU A 34 -10.73 13.64 2.78
N TYR A 35 -11.39 12.52 3.10
CA TYR A 35 -12.85 12.39 3.09
C TYR A 35 -13.39 12.02 4.47
N VAL A 36 -14.71 12.10 4.61
CA VAL A 36 -15.40 11.68 5.84
C VAL A 36 -15.06 10.21 6.12
N PRO A 37 -14.66 9.86 7.36
CA PRO A 37 -14.36 8.49 7.71
C PRO A 37 -15.56 7.55 7.51
N GLU A 38 -15.37 6.52 6.69
CA GLU A 38 -16.37 5.49 6.44
C GLU A 38 -15.98 4.19 7.14
N ALA A 39 -16.95 3.42 7.62
CA ALA A 39 -16.70 2.16 8.31
C ALA A 39 -15.92 1.15 7.43
N VAL A 40 -16.12 1.21 6.11
CA VAL A 40 -15.42 0.35 5.14
C VAL A 40 -13.91 0.59 5.10
N ASN A 41 -13.43 1.78 5.49
CA ASN A 41 -12.01 2.14 5.45
C ASN A 41 -11.16 1.23 6.34
N THR A 42 -11.68 0.80 7.50
CA THR A 42 -11.01 -0.18 8.38
C THR A 42 -10.82 -1.52 7.67
N ALA A 43 -11.85 -2.01 6.98
CA ALA A 43 -11.78 -3.28 6.26
C ALA A 43 -10.82 -3.22 5.06
N ILE A 44 -10.78 -2.08 4.36
CA ILE A 44 -9.82 -1.82 3.27
C ILE A 44 -8.38 -1.84 3.82
N ALA A 45 -8.12 -1.12 4.90
CA ALA A 45 -6.79 -1.03 5.49
C ALA A 45 -6.29 -2.41 5.98
N GLN A 46 -7.16 -3.16 6.66
CA GLN A 46 -6.88 -4.52 7.11
C GLN A 46 -6.57 -5.45 5.94
N ARG A 47 -7.37 -5.40 4.87
CA ARG A 47 -7.14 -6.24 3.70
C ARG A 47 -5.80 -5.92 3.05
N ALA A 48 -5.50 -4.63 2.82
CA ALA A 48 -4.22 -4.23 2.22
C ALA A 48 -3.01 -4.67 3.08
N ALA A 49 -3.08 -4.51 4.40
CA ALA A 49 -2.02 -4.95 5.31
C ALA A 49 -1.81 -6.47 5.29
N GLN A 50 -2.89 -7.26 5.20
CA GLN A 50 -2.82 -8.72 5.07
C GLN A 50 -2.14 -9.16 3.78
N VAL A 51 -2.51 -8.53 2.64
CA VAL A 51 -1.88 -8.80 1.33
C VAL A 51 -0.39 -8.48 1.39
N TYR A 52 -0.04 -7.28 1.87
CA TYR A 52 1.35 -6.88 2.07
C TYR A 52 2.11 -7.91 2.92
N ARG A 53 1.59 -8.26 4.10
CA ARG A 53 2.24 -9.23 5.00
C ARG A 53 2.50 -10.57 4.30
N ARG A 54 1.51 -11.08 3.57
CA ARG A 54 1.65 -12.35 2.85
C ARG A 54 2.77 -12.27 1.81
N GLN A 55 2.76 -11.25 0.95
CA GLN A 55 3.80 -11.05 -0.05
C GLN A 55 5.20 -10.96 0.58
N ARG A 56 5.34 -10.20 1.69
CA ARG A 56 6.61 -10.09 2.40
C ARG A 56 7.10 -11.42 2.99
N LEU A 57 6.19 -12.25 3.52
CA LEU A 57 6.51 -13.58 4.04
C LEU A 57 6.87 -14.59 2.94
N GLU A 58 6.30 -14.40 1.74
CA GLU A 58 6.61 -15.20 0.53
C GLU A 58 7.94 -14.78 -0.12
N GLY A 59 8.61 -13.74 0.41
CA GLY A 59 9.91 -13.27 -0.07
C GLY A 59 9.82 -12.21 -1.17
N GLU A 60 8.64 -11.65 -1.44
CA GLU A 60 8.51 -10.53 -2.36
C GLU A 60 9.06 -9.24 -1.69
N HIS A 61 9.92 -8.56 -2.41
CA HIS A 61 10.60 -7.33 -1.99
C HIS A 61 10.49 -6.22 -3.04
N ASP A 62 10.08 -6.54 -4.27
CA ASP A 62 9.79 -5.56 -5.29
C ASP A 62 8.49 -4.80 -4.96
N LEU A 63 8.59 -3.49 -4.85
CA LEU A 63 7.43 -2.63 -4.59
C LEU A 63 6.40 -2.75 -5.73
N GLY A 64 6.85 -2.91 -6.97
CA GLY A 64 5.97 -3.13 -8.12
C GLY A 64 5.18 -4.43 -8.02
N GLY A 65 5.84 -5.53 -7.65
CA GLY A 65 5.21 -6.82 -7.36
C GLY A 65 4.16 -6.74 -6.24
N ILE A 66 4.49 -6.07 -5.14
CA ILE A 66 3.56 -5.85 -4.02
C ILE A 66 2.35 -5.01 -4.45
N LEU A 67 2.56 -3.94 -5.21
CA LEU A 67 1.49 -3.10 -5.74
C LEU A 67 0.55 -3.90 -6.67
N LEU A 68 1.11 -4.73 -7.54
CA LEU A 68 0.33 -5.59 -8.42
C LEU A 68 -0.52 -6.60 -7.63
N ALA A 69 0.05 -7.21 -6.59
CA ALA A 69 -0.69 -8.11 -5.70
C ALA A 69 -1.85 -7.39 -4.98
N LEU A 70 -1.60 -6.17 -4.49
CA LEU A 70 -2.62 -5.34 -3.84
C LEU A 70 -3.78 -5.04 -4.78
N VAL A 71 -3.51 -4.53 -5.98
CA VAL A 71 -4.57 -4.23 -6.96
C VAL A 71 -5.36 -5.49 -7.29
N THR A 72 -4.68 -6.61 -7.58
CA THR A 72 -5.32 -7.87 -7.95
C THR A 72 -6.29 -8.37 -6.87
N GLU A 73 -5.92 -8.25 -5.60
CA GLU A 73 -6.76 -8.71 -4.50
C GLU A 73 -7.84 -7.71 -4.12
N LEU A 74 -7.54 -6.42 -4.16
CA LEU A 74 -8.52 -5.38 -3.84
C LEU A 74 -9.59 -5.26 -4.94
N GLN A 75 -9.33 -5.68 -6.19
CA GLN A 75 -10.38 -5.79 -7.21
C GLN A 75 -11.55 -6.71 -6.80
N GLN A 76 -11.34 -7.62 -5.85
CA GLN A 76 -12.39 -8.49 -5.32
C GLN A 76 -13.11 -7.89 -4.10
N PHE A 77 -12.72 -6.70 -3.66
CA PHE A 77 -13.31 -6.00 -2.52
C PHE A 77 -14.45 -5.07 -2.97
N ASP A 78 -15.50 -4.96 -2.18
CA ASP A 78 -16.62 -4.05 -2.45
C ASP A 78 -16.30 -2.63 -1.99
N PHE A 79 -15.94 -1.77 -2.94
CA PHE A 79 -15.68 -0.34 -2.71
C PHE A 79 -16.93 0.54 -2.82
N SER A 80 -18.14 0.00 -2.99
CA SER A 80 -19.36 0.80 -3.20
C SER A 80 -19.69 1.80 -2.09
N GLN A 81 -19.16 1.57 -0.88
CA GLN A 81 -19.29 2.46 0.29
C GLN A 81 -18.02 3.28 0.57
N SER A 82 -17.02 3.26 -0.31
CA SER A 82 -15.77 3.99 -0.15
C SER A 82 -15.69 5.16 -1.12
N PHE A 83 -14.97 6.20 -0.71
CA PHE A 83 -14.57 7.30 -1.58
C PHE A 83 -13.39 6.94 -2.49
N TYR A 84 -12.76 5.79 -2.27
CA TYR A 84 -11.54 5.37 -2.96
C TYR A 84 -11.78 4.11 -3.80
N SER A 85 -10.90 3.90 -4.77
CA SER A 85 -10.80 2.66 -5.55
C SER A 85 -9.62 1.80 -5.07
N GLU A 86 -9.59 0.56 -5.53
CA GLU A 86 -8.47 -0.36 -5.37
C GLU A 86 -7.14 0.23 -5.83
N PHE A 87 -7.15 0.97 -6.93
CA PHE A 87 -5.96 1.64 -7.47
C PHE A 87 -5.50 2.78 -6.58
N ALA A 88 -6.43 3.59 -6.08
CA ALA A 88 -6.12 4.69 -5.17
C ALA A 88 -5.49 4.16 -3.87
N VAL A 89 -6.05 3.09 -3.31
CA VAL A 89 -5.51 2.43 -2.12
C VAL A 89 -4.13 1.86 -2.38
N ALA A 90 -3.93 1.15 -3.49
CA ALA A 90 -2.64 0.53 -3.82
C ALA A 90 -1.54 1.59 -4.04
N ASN A 91 -1.88 2.72 -4.67
CA ASN A 91 -0.98 3.86 -4.82
C ASN A 91 -0.65 4.50 -3.45
N ALA A 92 -1.64 4.71 -2.59
CA ALA A 92 -1.42 5.23 -1.24
C ALA A 92 -0.50 4.31 -0.42
N VAL A 93 -0.66 2.99 -0.52
CA VAL A 93 0.25 2.03 0.11
C VAL A 93 1.68 2.21 -0.41
N SER A 94 1.87 2.38 -1.72
CA SER A 94 3.19 2.60 -2.30
C SER A 94 3.84 3.88 -1.76
N ASP A 95 3.10 4.99 -1.71
CA ASP A 95 3.58 6.25 -1.16
C ASP A 95 3.94 6.14 0.33
N LEU A 96 3.12 5.46 1.12
CA LEU A 96 3.38 5.23 2.54
C LEU A 96 4.67 4.41 2.73
N LEU A 97 4.85 3.35 1.96
CA LEU A 97 6.05 2.51 2.03
C LEU A 97 7.30 3.29 1.60
N LEU A 98 7.24 4.09 0.54
CA LEU A 98 8.35 4.95 0.11
C LEU A 98 8.73 5.96 1.19
N ARG A 99 7.75 6.64 1.79
CA ARG A 99 7.97 7.56 2.92
C ARG A 99 8.61 6.86 4.11
N ARG A 100 8.20 5.63 4.42
CA ARG A 100 8.80 4.83 5.50
C ARG A 100 10.27 4.48 5.23
N LEU A 101 10.67 4.38 3.97
CA LEU A 101 12.06 4.21 3.56
C LEU A 101 12.87 5.52 3.54
N GLY A 102 12.25 6.65 3.83
CA GLY A 102 12.87 7.97 3.67
C GLY A 102 13.08 8.35 2.20
N ILE A 103 12.43 7.66 1.27
CA ILE A 103 12.40 8.01 -0.14
C ILE A 103 11.22 8.95 -0.32
N GLU A 104 11.49 10.23 -0.59
CA GLU A 104 10.41 11.13 -0.96
C GLU A 104 9.78 10.65 -2.28
N PRO A 105 8.44 10.49 -2.34
CA PRO A 105 7.77 10.17 -3.60
C PRO A 105 8.14 11.28 -4.60
N CYS A 106 8.86 10.90 -5.64
CA CYS A 106 9.31 11.84 -6.64
C CYS A 106 8.08 12.37 -7.41
N CYS A 107 7.90 13.69 -7.31
CA CYS A 107 6.99 14.54 -8.08
C CYS A 107 5.52 14.52 -7.63
N GLY A 108 5.09 15.66 -7.06
CA GLY A 108 3.70 15.92 -6.67
C GLY A 108 3.47 17.20 -5.86
N ALA A 109 4.52 17.94 -5.50
CA ALA A 109 4.38 19.32 -5.04
C ALA A 109 4.18 20.24 -6.27
N GLY A 110 2.93 20.32 -6.72
CA GLY A 110 2.44 21.31 -7.68
C GLY A 110 1.37 22.15 -7.04
#